data_AF-A0A6I9X4Z9-F1
#
_entry.id   AF-A0A6I9X4Z9-F1
#
_cell.length_a   1.000
_cell.length_b   1.000
_cell.length_c   1.000
_cell.angle_alpha   90.00
_cell.angle_beta   90.00
_cell.angle_gamma   90.00
#
_symmetry.space_group_name_H-M   'P 1'
#
loop_
_entity.id
_entity.type
_entity.pdbx_description
1 polymer ?
#
loop_
_entity_poly.entity_id
_entity_poly.type
_entity_poly.pdbx_seq_one_letter_code
_entity_poly.pdbx_strand_id
1 'polypeptide(L)'
;MVMLLGLLFLFVDILESTATEESLRSEVLELMAASRLIDGHNDLPLKLRWFHHNKLSTIDLKTLGGTNTNIEKLQAGHVGVQFWSVYVLCGAQNKDAVRLTLEQIDVVKRMCDDYEELELLTSSEGIESLRPEKIGCLIGIEGGHSMDSSLATLRMFYDLGARYMTLTHVCNTPWAETSTKGRNNFYPDVKGLTPFGIEVVKEMNRLGMMVDLSHTSQETAKTVLRVSRAPVIFSHSSANSVCHHARNVPDDILLQLKENRGIIMVTFPMKFLACGSKTVNIATVAGLQTLCCFYIQRL
;
A
#
# COMPACT_ATOMS: atom_id res chain seq x y z
N MET A 1 33.46 32.03 36.37
CA MET A 1 34.07 31.77 35.04
C MET A 1 33.77 30.38 34.51
N VAL A 2 33.69 29.33 35.34
CA VAL A 2 33.39 27.94 34.91
C VAL A 2 31.93 27.73 34.46
N MET A 3 30.95 28.42 35.05
CA MET A 3 29.53 28.33 34.63
C MET A 3 29.25 28.95 33.24
N LEU A 4 29.99 29.99 32.83
CA LEU A 4 29.79 30.63 31.52
C LEU A 4 30.33 29.76 30.37
N LEU A 5 31.42 29.02 30.61
CA LEU A 5 31.99 28.10 29.63
C LEU A 5 31.08 26.89 29.40
N GLY A 6 30.47 26.31 30.46
CA GLY A 6 29.53 25.19 30.32
C GLY A 6 28.23 25.55 29.58
N LEU A 7 27.73 26.78 29.74
CA LEU A 7 26.60 27.30 28.96
C LEU A 7 26.97 27.55 27.50
N LEU A 8 28.22 27.96 27.21
CA LEU A 8 28.71 28.15 25.85
C LEU A 8 28.85 26.81 25.10
N PHE A 9 29.39 25.78 25.76
CA PHE A 9 29.52 24.43 25.16
C PHE A 9 28.14 23.80 24.88
N LEU A 10 27.19 23.92 25.81
CA LEU A 10 25.81 23.47 25.58
C LEU A 10 25.14 24.25 24.44
N PHE A 11 25.40 25.54 24.28
CA PHE A 11 24.87 26.34 23.18
C PHE A 11 25.47 25.94 21.83
N VAL A 12 26.78 25.64 21.79
CA VAL A 12 27.48 25.21 20.56
C VAL A 12 27.00 23.83 20.12
N ASP A 13 26.87 22.86 21.04
CA ASP A 13 26.35 21.53 20.71
C ASP A 13 24.89 21.58 20.22
N ILE A 14 24.06 22.46 20.81
CA ILE A 14 22.67 22.66 20.36
C ILE A 14 22.65 23.29 18.96
N LEU A 15 23.47 24.32 18.70
CA LEU A 15 23.53 24.98 17.39
C LEU A 15 24.04 24.04 16.28
N GLU A 16 25.05 23.22 16.58
CA GLU A 16 25.61 22.24 15.64
C GLU A 16 24.63 21.08 15.37
N SER A 17 23.89 20.62 16.40
CA SER A 17 22.79 19.65 16.25
C SER A 17 21.62 20.20 15.41
N THR A 18 21.26 21.48 15.56
CA THR A 18 20.19 22.08 14.76
C THR A 18 20.59 22.33 13.30
N ALA A 19 21.84 22.74 13.07
CA ALA A 19 22.37 22.96 11.73
C ALA A 19 22.50 21.64 10.94
N THR A 20 22.83 20.54 11.61
CA THR A 20 22.88 19.20 11.01
C THR A 20 21.49 18.64 10.70
N GLU A 21 20.49 18.87 11.56
CA GLU A 21 19.10 18.47 11.29
C GLU A 21 18.48 19.26 10.12
N GLU A 22 18.73 20.57 10.05
CA GLU A 22 18.25 21.42 8.94
C GLU A 22 18.92 21.04 7.61
N SER A 23 20.23 20.76 7.62
CA SER A 23 20.96 20.26 6.45
C SER A 23 20.42 18.93 5.95
N LEU A 24 20.22 17.95 6.86
CA LEU A 24 19.65 16.64 6.50
C LEU A 24 18.21 16.78 5.97
N ARG A 25 17.41 17.66 6.57
CA ARG A 25 16.07 17.95 6.08
C ARG A 25 16.09 18.52 4.66
N SER A 26 16.99 19.45 4.37
CA SER A 26 17.16 20.00 3.02
C SER A 26 17.53 18.91 2.01
N GLU A 27 18.50 18.06 2.35
CA GLU A 27 18.92 16.94 1.50
C GLU A 27 17.76 15.97 1.22
N VAL A 28 16.97 15.63 2.24
CA VAL A 28 15.77 14.80 2.08
C VAL A 28 14.76 15.45 1.13
N LEU A 29 14.51 16.75 1.26
CA LEU A 29 13.57 17.46 0.39
C LEU A 29 14.04 17.51 -1.06
N GLU A 30 15.35 17.70 -1.28
CA GLU A 30 15.95 17.62 -2.62
C GLU A 30 15.80 16.23 -3.23
N LEU A 31 16.07 15.17 -2.45
CA LEU A 31 15.88 13.78 -2.87
C LEU A 31 14.41 13.48 -3.20
N MET A 32 13.48 13.92 -2.36
CA MET A 32 12.04 13.72 -2.58
C MET A 32 11.52 14.53 -3.79
N ALA A 33 12.12 15.68 -4.09
CA ALA A 33 11.82 16.43 -5.30
C ALA A 33 12.34 15.73 -6.56
N ALA A 34 13.54 15.14 -6.50
CA ALA A 34 14.15 14.40 -7.61
C ALA A 34 13.54 13.01 -7.82
N SER A 35 13.04 12.37 -6.76
CA SER A 35 12.47 11.02 -6.75
C SER A 35 11.23 10.99 -5.87
N ARG A 36 10.11 11.45 -6.45
CA ARG A 36 8.85 11.58 -5.72
C ARG A 36 8.35 10.22 -5.22
N LEU A 37 7.75 10.22 -4.02
CA LEU A 37 7.28 9.00 -3.37
C LEU A 37 6.13 8.37 -4.17
N ILE A 38 6.20 7.05 -4.38
CA ILE A 38 5.10 6.22 -4.88
C ILE A 38 4.57 5.41 -3.70
N ASP A 39 3.40 5.79 -3.18
CA ASP A 39 2.74 5.05 -2.10
C ASP A 39 1.83 3.94 -2.66
N GLY A 40 1.96 2.75 -2.09
CA GLY A 40 1.35 1.53 -2.60
C GLY A 40 -0.09 1.28 -2.15
N HIS A 41 -0.58 1.97 -1.12
CA HIS A 41 -1.90 1.67 -0.56
C HIS A 41 -2.44 2.78 0.35
N ASN A 42 -3.53 3.43 -0.09
CA ASN A 42 -4.24 4.41 0.73
C ASN A 42 -5.76 4.22 0.69
N ASP A 43 -6.36 4.05 1.87
CA ASP A 43 -7.80 3.79 2.07
C ASP A 43 -8.69 5.05 2.08
N LEU A 44 -8.24 6.19 1.54
CA LEU A 44 -9.09 7.37 1.39
C LEU A 44 -10.44 7.04 0.72
N PRO A 45 -10.53 6.25 -0.38
CA PRO A 45 -11.82 5.91 -0.99
C PRO A 45 -12.80 5.25 -0.03
N LEU A 46 -12.33 4.40 0.89
CA LEU A 46 -13.17 3.79 1.91
C LEU A 46 -13.72 4.84 2.89
N LYS A 47 -12.91 5.83 3.28
CA LYS A 47 -13.34 6.93 4.14
C LYS A 47 -14.38 7.81 3.45
N LEU A 48 -14.18 8.09 2.15
CA LEU A 48 -15.18 8.80 1.34
C LEU A 48 -16.51 8.06 1.30
N ARG A 49 -16.48 6.73 1.22
CA ARG A 49 -17.67 5.90 1.28
C ARG A 49 -18.37 5.99 2.63
N TRP A 50 -17.64 5.78 3.72
CA TRP A 50 -18.21 5.71 5.07
C TRP A 50 -18.75 7.04 5.57
N PHE A 51 -18.00 8.12 5.36
CA PHE A 51 -18.31 9.41 5.96
C PHE A 51 -19.05 10.36 5.01
N HIS A 52 -18.94 10.15 3.70
CA HIS A 52 -19.50 11.06 2.70
C HIS A 52 -20.39 10.35 1.67
N HIS A 53 -20.62 9.05 1.81
CA HIS A 53 -21.41 8.24 0.86
C HIS A 53 -20.97 8.43 -0.61
N ASN A 54 -19.66 8.61 -0.83
CA ASN A 54 -19.05 8.91 -2.14
C ASN A 54 -19.56 10.20 -2.84
N LYS A 55 -20.23 11.10 -2.11
CA LYS A 55 -20.71 12.40 -2.61
C LYS A 55 -19.59 13.46 -2.58
N LEU A 56 -18.74 13.44 -3.60
CA LEU A 56 -17.59 14.36 -3.71
C LEU A 56 -18.00 15.83 -3.70
N SER A 57 -19.18 16.17 -4.23
CA SER A 57 -19.72 17.54 -4.24
C SER A 57 -20.00 18.13 -2.85
N THR A 58 -19.93 17.33 -1.78
CA THR A 58 -20.20 17.76 -0.40
C THR A 58 -18.92 18.00 0.42
N ILE A 59 -17.75 17.82 -0.20
CA ILE A 59 -16.45 17.93 0.44
C ILE A 59 -15.47 18.67 -0.46
N ASP A 60 -14.42 19.21 0.15
CA ASP A 60 -13.23 19.69 -0.54
C ASP A 60 -12.05 18.76 -0.17
N LEU A 61 -11.55 18.00 -1.15
CA LEU A 61 -10.41 17.10 -0.97
C LEU A 61 -9.08 17.84 -0.85
N LYS A 62 -9.01 19.14 -1.19
CA LYS A 62 -7.80 19.93 -0.96
C LYS A 62 -7.49 20.02 0.53
N THR A 63 -8.51 20.36 1.30
CA THR A 63 -8.40 20.68 2.73
C THR A 63 -9.06 19.66 3.67
N LEU A 64 -9.57 18.53 3.15
CA LEU A 64 -10.36 17.55 3.93
C LEU A 64 -9.72 17.21 5.29
N GLY A 65 -10.46 17.52 6.36
CA GLY A 65 -10.09 17.23 7.75
C GLY A 65 -10.49 15.81 8.18
N GLY A 66 -10.02 15.37 9.35
CA GLY A 66 -10.40 14.07 9.94
C GLY A 66 -9.79 12.83 9.26
N THR A 67 -8.99 13.03 8.22
CA THR A 67 -8.24 11.99 7.52
C THR A 67 -6.73 12.25 7.60
N ASN A 68 -5.95 11.19 7.39
CA ASN A 68 -4.49 11.32 7.20
C ASN A 68 -4.15 11.84 5.78
N THR A 69 -5.15 12.09 4.94
CA THR A 69 -4.96 12.33 3.50
C THR A 69 -5.95 13.38 2.99
N ASN A 70 -5.39 14.45 2.45
CA ASN A 70 -6.01 15.45 1.59
C ASN A 70 -4.92 15.91 0.60
N ILE A 71 -5.27 16.67 -0.44
CA ILE A 71 -4.30 17.02 -1.50
C ILE A 71 -3.15 17.86 -0.93
N GLU A 72 -3.42 18.81 -0.03
CA GLU A 72 -2.38 19.62 0.61
C GLU A 72 -1.37 18.77 1.39
N LYS A 73 -1.83 17.76 2.14
CA LYS A 73 -0.96 16.82 2.88
C LYS A 73 -0.13 15.96 1.93
N LEU A 74 -0.70 15.52 0.80
CA LEU A 74 0.04 14.74 -0.21
C LEU A 74 1.16 15.59 -0.83
N GLN A 75 0.87 16.84 -1.18
CA GLN A 75 1.84 17.80 -1.71
C GLN A 75 2.93 18.11 -0.67
N ALA A 76 2.54 18.42 0.57
CA ALA A 76 3.49 18.67 1.67
C ALA A 76 4.36 17.44 2.00
N GLY A 77 3.84 16.24 1.74
CA GLY A 77 4.57 14.97 1.88
C GLY A 77 5.35 14.55 0.64
N HIS A 78 5.40 15.39 -0.42
CA HIS A 78 6.07 15.09 -1.70
C HIS A 78 5.64 13.73 -2.32
N VAL A 79 4.36 13.37 -2.18
CA VAL A 79 3.79 12.19 -2.82
C VAL A 79 3.61 12.48 -4.31
N GLY A 80 4.31 11.74 -5.17
CA GLY A 80 4.19 11.88 -6.62
C GLY A 80 3.13 10.98 -7.22
N VAL A 81 2.96 9.78 -6.67
CA VAL A 81 1.99 8.80 -7.14
C VAL A 81 1.38 8.05 -5.96
N GLN A 82 0.07 7.83 -6.00
CA GLN A 82 -0.68 7.10 -4.99
C GLN A 82 -1.51 5.99 -5.64
N PHE A 83 -1.32 4.76 -5.17
CA PHE A 83 -2.32 3.72 -5.36
C PHE A 83 -3.46 3.90 -4.36
N TRP A 84 -4.65 4.19 -4.88
CA TRP A 84 -5.88 4.29 -4.11
C TRP A 84 -6.50 2.92 -3.93
N SER A 85 -6.70 2.50 -2.67
CA SER A 85 -7.32 1.23 -2.36
C SER A 85 -8.82 1.28 -2.66
N VAL A 86 -9.23 0.43 -3.60
CA VAL A 86 -10.61 0.07 -3.88
C VAL A 86 -10.92 -1.16 -3.02
N TYR A 87 -11.22 -0.89 -1.76
CA TYR A 87 -11.58 -1.89 -0.76
C TYR A 87 -13.09 -1.97 -0.53
N VAL A 88 -13.60 -3.20 -0.41
CA VAL A 88 -14.96 -3.49 0.05
C VAL A 88 -14.91 -4.50 1.20
N LEU A 89 -15.75 -4.28 2.21
CA LEU A 89 -15.79 -5.13 3.41
C LEU A 89 -16.00 -6.61 3.06
N CYS A 90 -15.30 -7.51 3.76
CA CYS A 90 -15.46 -8.97 3.60
C CYS A 90 -16.91 -9.46 3.75
N GLY A 91 -17.77 -8.73 4.48
CA GLY A 91 -19.19 -9.06 4.62
C GLY A 91 -20.01 -8.95 3.32
N ALA A 92 -19.45 -8.33 2.27
CA ALA A 92 -20.01 -8.23 0.93
C ALA A 92 -19.69 -9.45 0.04
N GLN A 93 -18.78 -10.33 0.46
CA GLN A 93 -18.47 -11.56 -0.26
C GLN A 93 -19.73 -12.43 -0.40
N ASN A 94 -19.94 -12.99 -1.60
CA ASN A 94 -21.16 -13.72 -2.00
C ASN A 94 -22.45 -12.87 -1.97
N LYS A 95 -22.32 -11.54 -2.02
CA LYS A 95 -23.45 -10.60 -2.03
C LYS A 95 -23.24 -9.55 -3.11
N ASP A 96 -22.76 -8.38 -2.72
CA ASP A 96 -22.69 -7.17 -3.54
C ASP A 96 -21.24 -6.68 -3.73
N ALA A 97 -20.23 -7.50 -3.42
CA ALA A 97 -18.82 -7.15 -3.54
C ALA A 97 -18.45 -6.57 -4.91
N VAL A 98 -18.93 -7.15 -6.02
CA VAL A 98 -18.66 -6.64 -7.37
C VAL A 98 -19.22 -5.23 -7.56
N ARG A 99 -20.50 -5.01 -7.25
CA ARG A 99 -21.15 -3.69 -7.35
C ARG A 99 -20.44 -2.65 -6.49
N LEU A 100 -20.14 -3.00 -5.24
CA LEU A 100 -19.44 -2.11 -4.31
C LEU A 100 -18.04 -1.77 -4.81
N THR A 101 -17.34 -2.72 -5.43
CA THR A 101 -16.01 -2.48 -6.01
C THR A 101 -16.11 -1.51 -7.19
N LEU A 102 -17.12 -1.66 -8.05
CA LEU A 102 -17.38 -0.73 -9.15
C LEU A 102 -17.67 0.70 -8.64
N GLU A 103 -18.46 0.85 -7.58
CA GLU A 103 -18.69 2.16 -6.93
C GLU A 103 -17.41 2.79 -6.37
N GLN A 104 -16.50 1.97 -5.84
CA GLN A 104 -15.22 2.44 -5.31
C GLN A 104 -14.21 2.77 -6.43
N ILE A 105 -14.23 2.05 -7.55
CA ILE A 105 -13.48 2.42 -8.76
C ILE A 105 -14.01 3.77 -9.27
N ASP A 106 -15.34 3.91 -9.38
CA ASP A 106 -15.99 5.13 -9.83
C ASP A 106 -15.61 6.35 -8.99
N VAL A 107 -15.64 6.26 -7.65
CA VAL A 107 -15.28 7.41 -6.80
C VAL A 107 -13.82 7.82 -6.97
N VAL A 108 -12.90 6.89 -7.21
CA VAL A 108 -11.49 7.23 -7.51
C VAL A 108 -11.40 7.96 -8.84
N LYS A 109 -12.08 7.48 -9.89
CA LYS A 109 -12.08 8.14 -11.21
C LYS A 109 -12.63 9.55 -11.13
N ARG A 110 -13.82 9.73 -10.52
CA ARG A 110 -14.41 11.05 -10.32
C ARG A 110 -13.54 11.97 -9.47
N MET A 111 -12.88 11.44 -8.44
CA MET A 111 -11.91 12.21 -7.66
C MET A 111 -10.76 12.73 -8.53
N CYS A 112 -10.23 11.91 -9.44
CA CYS A 112 -9.18 12.35 -10.36
C CYS A 112 -9.68 13.34 -11.41
N ASP A 113 -10.96 13.27 -11.80
CA ASP A 113 -11.57 14.18 -12.77
C ASP A 113 -11.93 15.54 -12.14
N ASP A 114 -12.36 15.55 -10.87
CA ASP A 114 -12.85 16.74 -10.16
C ASP A 114 -11.72 17.67 -9.66
N TYR A 115 -10.47 17.18 -9.55
CA TYR A 115 -9.34 17.92 -8.98
C TYR A 115 -8.17 18.00 -9.96
N GLU A 116 -7.80 19.22 -10.35
CA GLU A 116 -6.71 19.48 -11.29
C GLU A 116 -5.33 19.09 -10.78
N GLU A 117 -5.15 18.85 -9.47
CA GLU A 117 -3.89 18.36 -8.91
C GLU A 117 -3.71 16.86 -9.16
N LEU A 118 -4.78 16.14 -9.49
CA LEU A 118 -4.78 14.69 -9.65
C LEU A 118 -4.78 14.31 -11.14
N GLU A 119 -4.20 13.15 -11.44
CA GLU A 119 -4.24 12.57 -12.78
C GLU A 119 -4.36 11.05 -12.69
N LEU A 120 -5.41 10.47 -13.27
CA LEU A 120 -5.58 9.02 -13.31
C LEU A 120 -4.56 8.41 -14.28
N LEU A 121 -3.71 7.52 -13.77
CA LEU A 121 -2.70 6.80 -14.51
C LEU A 121 -3.05 5.32 -14.56
N THR A 122 -2.55 4.65 -15.60
CA THR A 122 -2.71 3.20 -15.75
C THR A 122 -1.47 2.50 -16.30
N SER A 123 -0.31 3.15 -16.32
CA SER A 123 0.93 2.52 -16.76
C SER A 123 2.17 3.20 -16.17
N SER A 124 3.32 2.54 -16.26
CA SER A 124 4.63 3.09 -15.87
C SER A 124 5.02 4.30 -16.72
N GLU A 125 4.72 4.27 -18.01
CA GLU A 125 4.96 5.39 -18.93
C GLU A 125 4.12 6.61 -18.52
N GLY A 126 2.89 6.37 -18.06
CA GLY A 126 2.06 7.41 -17.45
C GLY A 126 2.73 8.05 -16.22
N ILE A 127 3.37 7.26 -15.37
CA ILE A 127 4.13 7.75 -14.21
C ILE A 127 5.34 8.58 -14.66
N GLU A 128 6.11 8.10 -15.65
CA GLU A 128 7.30 8.79 -16.17
C GLU A 128 6.96 10.11 -16.87
N SER A 129 5.81 10.17 -17.55
CA SER A 129 5.32 11.37 -18.25
C SER A 129 4.53 12.34 -17.36
N LEU A 130 4.25 11.95 -16.11
CA LEU A 130 3.45 12.75 -15.18
C LEU A 130 4.14 14.07 -14.86
N ARG A 131 3.40 15.17 -15.01
CA ARG A 131 3.93 16.50 -14.72
C ARG A 131 4.28 16.66 -13.23
N PRO A 132 5.35 17.40 -12.86
CA PRO A 132 5.80 17.50 -11.48
C PRO A 132 4.76 18.05 -10.49
N GLU A 133 3.86 18.92 -10.95
CA GLU A 133 2.80 19.53 -10.15
C GLU A 133 1.60 18.60 -9.89
N LYS A 134 1.50 17.50 -10.63
CA LYS A 134 0.41 16.53 -10.54
C LYS A 134 0.75 15.38 -9.60
N ILE A 135 -0.27 14.83 -8.95
CA ILE A 135 -0.20 13.57 -8.20
C ILE A 135 -0.87 12.48 -9.05
N GLY A 136 -0.08 11.48 -9.42
CA GLY A 136 -0.54 10.33 -10.17
C GLY A 136 -1.46 9.46 -9.30
N CYS A 137 -2.60 9.06 -9.85
CA CYS A 137 -3.58 8.23 -9.17
C CYS A 137 -3.65 6.88 -9.88
N LEU A 138 -3.37 5.80 -9.17
CA LEU A 138 -3.52 4.43 -9.66
C LEU A 138 -4.59 3.72 -8.83
N ILE A 139 -5.20 2.68 -9.41
CA ILE A 139 -6.25 1.91 -8.75
C ILE A 139 -5.73 0.54 -8.35
N GLY A 140 -5.90 0.20 -7.08
CA GLY A 140 -5.58 -1.11 -6.53
C GLY A 140 -6.79 -1.74 -5.85
N ILE A 141 -7.16 -2.96 -6.25
CA ILE A 141 -8.32 -3.65 -5.66
C ILE A 141 -7.87 -4.44 -4.43
N GLU A 142 -8.46 -4.16 -3.27
CA GLU A 142 -8.10 -4.84 -2.04
C GLU A 142 -9.07 -5.98 -1.72
N GLY A 143 -8.68 -7.19 -2.11
CA GLY A 143 -9.35 -8.45 -1.78
C GLY A 143 -9.98 -9.13 -2.99
N GLY A 144 -9.61 -10.39 -3.21
CA GLY A 144 -10.11 -11.20 -4.32
C GLY A 144 -11.60 -11.55 -4.25
N HIS A 145 -12.27 -11.31 -3.13
CA HIS A 145 -13.73 -11.44 -3.06
C HIS A 145 -14.45 -10.41 -3.96
N SER A 146 -13.78 -9.32 -4.32
CA SER A 146 -14.28 -8.31 -5.26
C SER A 146 -14.55 -8.85 -6.66
N MET A 147 -13.80 -9.87 -7.12
CA MET A 147 -14.01 -10.48 -8.44
C MET A 147 -15.05 -11.60 -8.45
N ASP A 148 -15.59 -11.97 -7.29
CA ASP A 148 -16.59 -13.04 -7.11
C ASP A 148 -16.23 -14.34 -7.88
N SER A 149 -14.95 -14.73 -7.81
CA SER A 149 -14.40 -15.90 -8.50
C SER A 149 -14.67 -15.95 -10.02
N SER A 150 -14.79 -14.79 -10.66
CA SER A 150 -14.99 -14.65 -12.10
C SER A 150 -13.80 -13.96 -12.78
N LEU A 151 -13.09 -14.69 -13.66
CA LEU A 151 -12.02 -14.11 -14.48
C LEU A 151 -12.54 -13.01 -15.42
N ALA A 152 -13.83 -13.05 -15.79
CA ALA A 152 -14.44 -11.97 -16.56
C ALA A 152 -14.50 -10.68 -15.74
N THR A 153 -14.91 -10.76 -14.48
CA THR A 153 -14.93 -9.60 -13.57
C THR A 153 -13.52 -9.04 -13.36
N LEU A 154 -12.51 -9.90 -13.21
CA LEU A 154 -11.10 -9.48 -13.12
C LEU A 154 -10.66 -8.68 -14.35
N ARG A 155 -10.98 -9.15 -15.56
CA ARG A 155 -10.68 -8.42 -16.81
C ARG A 155 -11.40 -7.08 -16.87
N MET A 156 -12.68 -7.03 -16.47
CA MET A 156 -13.44 -5.78 -16.46
C MET A 156 -12.84 -4.77 -15.47
N PHE A 157 -12.36 -5.21 -14.32
CA PHE A 157 -11.63 -4.33 -13.40
C PHE A 157 -10.34 -3.79 -14.00
N TYR A 158 -9.58 -4.61 -14.74
CA TYR A 158 -8.39 -4.15 -15.45
C TYR A 158 -8.74 -3.06 -16.47
N ASP A 159 -9.76 -3.29 -17.29
CA ASP A 159 -10.22 -2.35 -18.32
C ASP A 159 -10.75 -1.04 -17.71
N LEU A 160 -11.29 -1.10 -16.49
CA LEU A 160 -11.74 0.08 -15.75
C LEU A 160 -10.60 0.90 -15.11
N GLY A 161 -9.37 0.37 -15.09
CA GLY A 161 -8.17 1.06 -14.65
C GLY A 161 -7.41 0.40 -13.49
N ALA A 162 -7.89 -0.73 -12.94
CA ALA A 162 -7.19 -1.41 -11.86
C ALA A 162 -5.84 -1.98 -12.32
N ARG A 163 -4.78 -1.80 -11.52
CA ARG A 163 -3.41 -2.22 -11.84
C ARG A 163 -2.76 -3.14 -10.83
N TYR A 164 -3.34 -3.31 -9.64
CA TYR A 164 -3.11 -4.50 -8.83
C TYR A 164 -4.42 -5.05 -8.27
N MET A 165 -4.37 -6.31 -7.84
CA MET A 165 -5.38 -6.89 -6.95
C MET A 165 -4.70 -7.64 -5.80
N THR A 166 -5.08 -7.31 -4.57
CA THR A 166 -4.74 -8.06 -3.36
C THR A 166 -5.56 -9.35 -3.34
N LEU A 167 -4.91 -10.51 -3.30
CA LEU A 167 -5.61 -11.79 -3.50
C LEU A 167 -6.65 -12.11 -2.40
N THR A 168 -6.42 -11.62 -1.19
CA THR A 168 -7.34 -11.75 -0.05
C THR A 168 -7.38 -10.44 0.73
N HIS A 169 -8.39 -10.26 1.58
CA HIS A 169 -8.32 -9.26 2.66
C HIS A 169 -8.28 -10.01 4.00
N VAL A 170 -8.99 -9.58 5.03
CA VAL A 170 -9.10 -10.34 6.31
C VAL A 170 -9.91 -11.63 6.19
N CYS A 171 -10.43 -11.95 5.00
CA CYS A 171 -11.22 -13.14 4.67
C CYS A 171 -10.57 -14.01 3.60
N ASN A 172 -10.81 -15.32 3.67
CA ASN A 172 -10.55 -16.22 2.56
C ASN A 172 -11.52 -15.92 1.41
N THR A 173 -11.06 -16.19 0.20
CA THR A 173 -11.91 -16.40 -0.99
C THR A 173 -12.09 -17.91 -1.19
N PRO A 174 -12.93 -18.39 -2.14
CA PRO A 174 -12.96 -19.82 -2.50
C PRO A 174 -11.62 -20.38 -2.99
N TRP A 175 -10.65 -19.51 -3.28
CA TRP A 175 -9.45 -19.86 -4.03
C TRP A 175 -8.13 -19.35 -3.44
N ALA A 176 -8.16 -18.51 -2.41
CA ALA A 176 -6.99 -18.02 -1.71
C ALA A 176 -7.25 -17.89 -0.20
N GLU A 177 -6.26 -18.29 0.59
CA GLU A 177 -6.29 -18.23 2.04
C GLU A 177 -5.66 -16.92 2.56
N THR A 178 -6.32 -16.28 3.53
CA THR A 178 -5.81 -15.10 4.25
C THR A 178 -4.89 -15.50 5.41
N SER A 179 -3.96 -14.61 5.79
CA SER A 179 -3.22 -14.73 7.04
C SER A 179 -4.06 -14.43 8.26
N THR A 180 -5.19 -13.74 8.11
CA THR A 180 -6.03 -13.33 9.24
C THR A 180 -6.97 -14.45 9.65
N LYS A 181 -6.59 -15.22 10.67
CA LYS A 181 -7.42 -16.31 11.20
C LYS A 181 -8.49 -15.81 12.17
N GLY A 182 -9.64 -16.48 12.18
CA GLY A 182 -10.71 -16.28 13.17
C GLY A 182 -11.52 -14.98 13.06
N ARG A 183 -11.25 -14.10 12.08
CA ARG A 183 -12.04 -12.87 11.89
C ARG A 183 -13.34 -13.06 11.13
N ASN A 184 -13.42 -14.06 10.28
CA ASN A 184 -14.60 -14.43 9.52
C ASN A 184 -14.58 -15.93 9.22
N ASN A 185 -15.74 -16.47 8.85
CA ASN A 185 -15.91 -17.88 8.53
C ASN A 185 -16.17 -18.15 7.03
N PHE A 186 -15.75 -17.25 6.15
CA PHE A 186 -15.78 -17.52 4.71
C PHE A 186 -14.73 -18.57 4.35
N TYR A 187 -15.14 -19.62 3.64
CA TYR A 187 -14.28 -20.67 3.07
C TYR A 187 -13.18 -21.18 4.02
N PRO A 188 -13.52 -21.65 5.24
CA PRO A 188 -12.53 -21.97 6.28
C PRO A 188 -11.57 -23.12 5.90
N ASP A 189 -12.02 -23.97 4.97
CA ASP A 189 -11.29 -25.15 4.51
C ASP A 189 -10.27 -24.85 3.41
N VAL A 190 -10.29 -23.64 2.82
CA VAL A 190 -9.30 -23.22 1.84
C VAL A 190 -7.94 -23.07 2.51
N LYS A 191 -6.93 -23.76 1.96
CA LYS A 191 -5.53 -23.72 2.39
C LYS A 191 -4.65 -23.23 1.25
N GLY A 192 -3.84 -22.21 1.50
CA GLY A 192 -2.99 -21.59 0.48
C GLY A 192 -3.78 -21.13 -0.75
N LEU A 193 -3.30 -21.51 -1.93
CA LEU A 193 -3.88 -21.16 -3.22
C LEU A 193 -4.42 -22.41 -3.92
N THR A 194 -5.67 -22.39 -4.35
CA THR A 194 -6.31 -23.54 -5.04
C THR A 194 -5.92 -23.59 -6.53
N PRO A 195 -6.25 -24.66 -7.27
CA PRO A 195 -6.04 -24.69 -8.73
C PRO A 195 -6.69 -23.52 -9.46
N PHE A 196 -7.91 -23.10 -9.07
CA PHE A 196 -8.52 -21.91 -9.65
C PHE A 196 -7.75 -20.63 -9.30
N GLY A 197 -7.23 -20.51 -8.07
CA GLY A 197 -6.39 -19.39 -7.67
C GLY A 197 -5.10 -19.28 -8.50
N ILE A 198 -4.52 -20.42 -8.92
CA ILE A 198 -3.40 -20.43 -9.86
C ILE A 198 -3.81 -19.83 -11.22
N GLU A 199 -5.00 -20.15 -11.72
CA GLU A 199 -5.52 -19.56 -12.96
C GLU A 199 -5.79 -18.05 -12.82
N VAL A 200 -6.22 -17.58 -11.65
CA VAL A 200 -6.33 -16.15 -11.35
C VAL A 200 -4.97 -15.47 -11.46
N VAL A 201 -3.92 -16.01 -10.84
CA VAL A 201 -2.55 -15.47 -10.92
C VAL A 201 -2.04 -15.44 -12.37
N LYS A 202 -2.28 -16.50 -13.14
CA LYS A 202 -1.89 -16.56 -14.56
C LYS A 202 -2.62 -15.49 -15.38
N GLU A 203 -3.91 -15.28 -15.13
CA GLU A 203 -4.68 -14.25 -15.83
C GLU A 203 -4.19 -12.84 -15.48
N MET A 204 -3.86 -12.59 -14.21
CA MET A 204 -3.23 -11.33 -13.78
C MET A 204 -1.89 -11.10 -14.49
N ASN A 205 -1.03 -12.13 -14.58
CA ASN A 205 0.21 -12.05 -15.35
C ASN A 205 -0.05 -11.77 -16.84
N ARG A 206 -1.05 -12.41 -17.45
CA ARG A 206 -1.43 -12.20 -18.86
C ARG A 206 -1.91 -10.78 -19.13
N LEU A 207 -2.69 -10.20 -18.19
CA LEU A 207 -3.18 -8.83 -18.28
C LEU A 207 -2.10 -7.79 -18.03
N GLY A 208 -1.01 -8.13 -17.35
CA GLY A 208 -0.10 -7.14 -16.77
C GLY A 208 -0.71 -6.43 -15.56
N MET A 209 -1.56 -7.14 -14.80
CA MET A 209 -2.04 -6.71 -13.49
C MET A 209 -1.08 -7.25 -12.42
N MET A 210 -0.60 -6.37 -11.53
CA MET A 210 0.27 -6.78 -10.43
C MET A 210 -0.48 -7.64 -9.42
N VAL A 211 0.16 -8.72 -8.98
CA VAL A 211 -0.33 -9.61 -7.93
C VAL A 211 0.11 -9.06 -6.58
N ASP A 212 -0.83 -8.67 -5.73
CA ASP A 212 -0.54 -8.19 -4.38
C ASP A 212 -0.78 -9.29 -3.34
N LEU A 213 0.28 -9.58 -2.57
CA LEU A 213 0.35 -10.61 -1.54
C LEU A 213 0.07 -10.09 -0.13
N SER A 214 -0.21 -8.79 0.03
CA SER A 214 -0.74 -8.27 1.28
C SER A 214 -1.99 -9.07 1.69
N HIS A 215 -2.18 -9.26 2.99
CA HIS A 215 -3.23 -10.07 3.62
C HIS A 215 -3.19 -11.59 3.38
N THR A 216 -2.40 -12.09 2.42
CA THR A 216 -2.38 -13.52 2.11
C THR A 216 -1.71 -14.36 3.20
N SER A 217 -2.10 -15.63 3.31
CA SER A 217 -1.38 -16.59 4.16
C SER A 217 0.01 -16.87 3.61
N GLN A 218 0.91 -17.39 4.46
CA GLN A 218 2.25 -17.78 4.02
C GLN A 218 2.19 -18.83 2.90
N GLU A 219 1.27 -19.79 2.99
CA GLU A 219 1.09 -20.84 1.97
C GLU A 219 0.59 -20.28 0.64
N THR A 220 -0.32 -19.30 0.68
CA THR A 220 -0.76 -18.56 -0.50
C THR A 220 0.43 -17.82 -1.13
N ALA A 221 1.16 -17.02 -0.35
CA ALA A 221 2.30 -16.26 -0.82
C ALA A 221 3.39 -17.15 -1.45
N LYS A 222 3.79 -18.25 -0.78
CA LYS A 222 4.76 -19.22 -1.31
C LYS A 222 4.30 -19.84 -2.63
N THR A 223 3.02 -20.20 -2.72
CA THR A 223 2.48 -20.76 -3.96
C THR A 223 2.48 -19.75 -5.09
N VAL A 224 2.09 -18.50 -4.83
CA VAL A 224 2.11 -17.42 -5.82
C VAL A 224 3.53 -17.12 -6.30
N LEU A 225 4.50 -16.98 -5.39
CA LEU A 225 5.90 -16.72 -5.74
C LEU A 225 6.49 -17.81 -6.64
N ARG A 226 6.03 -19.05 -6.49
CA ARG A 226 6.44 -20.18 -7.35
C ARG A 226 5.79 -20.16 -8.74
N VAL A 227 4.53 -19.72 -8.85
CA VAL A 227 3.76 -19.85 -10.12
C VAL A 227 3.67 -18.55 -10.92
N SER A 228 3.88 -17.39 -10.28
CA SER A 228 3.85 -16.09 -10.96
C SER A 228 5.01 -15.97 -11.93
N ARG A 229 4.72 -15.51 -13.15
CA ARG A 229 5.71 -15.25 -14.20
C ARG A 229 6.24 -13.81 -14.18
N ALA A 230 5.65 -12.96 -13.35
CA ALA A 230 6.04 -11.57 -13.18
C ALA A 230 6.37 -11.27 -11.70
N PRO A 231 7.15 -10.21 -11.44
CA PRO A 231 7.33 -9.68 -10.10
C PRO A 231 6.00 -9.41 -9.40
N VAL A 232 5.91 -9.80 -8.12
CA VAL A 232 4.74 -9.55 -7.26
C VAL A 232 5.02 -8.42 -6.29
N ILE A 233 3.97 -7.92 -5.65
CA ILE A 233 4.08 -6.87 -4.64
C ILE A 233 3.52 -7.34 -3.30
N PHE A 234 3.99 -6.73 -2.22
CA PHE A 234 3.23 -6.56 -0.99
C PHE A 234 2.95 -5.07 -0.84
N SER A 235 1.77 -4.59 -1.26
CA SER A 235 1.41 -3.17 -1.29
C SER A 235 1.43 -2.47 0.08
N HIS A 236 1.21 -3.22 1.18
CA HIS A 236 1.24 -2.69 2.54
C HIS A 236 1.49 -3.82 3.56
N SER A 237 2.74 -4.22 3.73
CA SER A 237 3.14 -5.20 4.76
C SER A 237 4.47 -4.82 5.39
N SER A 238 4.79 -5.37 6.56
CA SER A 238 6.06 -5.11 7.28
C SER A 238 6.83 -6.41 7.51
N ALA A 239 8.05 -6.33 8.04
CA ALA A 239 8.88 -7.51 8.33
C ALA A 239 8.42 -8.24 9.61
N ASN A 240 8.25 -9.56 9.53
CA ASN A 240 7.82 -10.38 10.67
C ASN A 240 8.90 -10.48 11.75
N SER A 241 10.17 -10.48 11.35
CA SER A 241 11.33 -10.48 12.25
C SER A 241 11.41 -9.25 13.15
N VAL A 242 10.78 -8.13 12.77
CA VAL A 242 10.68 -6.93 13.63
C VAL A 242 9.44 -6.99 14.53
N CYS A 243 8.31 -7.40 13.95
CA CYS A 243 7.08 -7.60 14.70
C CYS A 243 6.39 -8.88 14.24
N HIS A 244 6.30 -9.84 15.17
CA HIS A 244 5.65 -11.14 14.97
C HIS A 244 4.13 -11.01 14.87
N HIS A 245 3.67 -10.53 13.72
CA HIS A 245 2.27 -10.38 13.39
C HIS A 245 1.93 -11.15 12.11
N ALA A 246 0.78 -11.82 12.05
CA ALA A 246 0.38 -12.68 10.92
C ALA A 246 0.30 -11.92 9.57
N ARG A 247 0.09 -10.60 9.60
CA ARG A 247 0.13 -9.73 8.41
C ARG A 247 1.54 -9.38 7.93
N ASN A 248 2.57 -9.59 8.75
CA ASN A 248 3.95 -9.27 8.40
C ASN A 248 4.62 -10.45 7.70
N VAL A 249 5.54 -10.14 6.78
CA VAL A 249 6.19 -11.08 5.88
C VAL A 249 7.38 -11.75 6.58
N PRO A 250 7.37 -13.09 6.73
CA PRO A 250 8.52 -13.86 7.22
C PRO A 250 9.74 -13.76 6.30
N ASP A 251 10.93 -13.92 6.88
CA ASP A 251 12.20 -13.77 6.17
C ASP A 251 12.37 -14.79 5.02
N ASP A 252 11.86 -16.02 5.16
CA ASP A 252 11.90 -17.03 4.09
C ASP A 252 11.06 -16.64 2.87
N ILE A 253 9.97 -15.89 3.07
CA ILE A 253 9.16 -15.31 2.01
C ILE A 253 9.84 -14.08 1.42
N LEU A 254 10.51 -13.25 2.23
CA LEU A 254 11.30 -12.12 1.72
C LEU A 254 12.45 -12.58 0.81
N LEU A 255 13.10 -13.70 1.12
CA LEU A 255 14.12 -14.31 0.26
C LEU A 255 13.54 -14.80 -1.08
N GLN A 256 12.37 -15.44 -1.07
CA GLN A 256 11.67 -15.81 -2.31
C GLN A 256 11.20 -14.58 -3.10
N LEU A 257 10.78 -13.51 -2.42
CA LEU A 257 10.41 -12.25 -3.04
C LEU A 257 11.61 -11.62 -3.78
N LYS A 258 12.81 -11.71 -3.19
CA LYS A 258 14.06 -11.30 -3.84
C LYS A 258 14.30 -12.08 -5.13
N GLU A 259 14.17 -13.41 -5.11
CA GLU A 259 14.32 -14.25 -6.30
C GLU A 259 13.29 -13.93 -7.39
N ASN A 260 12.04 -13.65 -6.97
CA ASN A 260 10.96 -13.19 -7.86
C ASN A 260 11.19 -11.77 -8.41
N ARG A 261 12.12 -10.99 -7.83
CA ARG A 261 12.36 -9.57 -8.10
C ARG A 261 11.15 -8.68 -7.75
N GLY A 262 10.34 -9.12 -6.79
CA GLY A 262 9.19 -8.38 -6.29
C GLY A 262 9.58 -7.30 -5.29
N ILE A 263 8.57 -6.59 -4.78
CA ILE A 263 8.75 -5.47 -3.84
C ILE A 263 7.86 -5.63 -2.61
N ILE A 264 8.38 -5.27 -1.44
CA ILE A 264 7.59 -5.02 -0.24
C ILE A 264 7.48 -3.52 -0.02
N MET A 265 6.25 -3.02 0.06
CA MET A 265 5.94 -1.63 0.34
C MET A 265 5.56 -1.54 1.82
N VAL A 266 6.44 -0.93 2.60
CA VAL A 266 6.38 -0.95 4.06
C VAL A 266 5.19 -0.14 4.57
N THR A 267 4.33 -0.77 5.37
CA THR A 267 3.16 -0.11 5.96
C THR A 267 3.45 0.58 7.30
N PHE A 268 2.70 1.64 7.62
CA PHE A 268 2.88 2.47 8.82
C PHE A 268 1.93 2.26 10.02
N PRO A 269 0.84 1.46 9.98
CA PRO A 269 0.05 1.19 11.18
C PRO A 269 0.89 0.55 12.31
N MET A 270 0.85 1.16 13.50
CA MET A 270 1.65 0.75 14.68
C MET A 270 1.48 -0.72 15.06
N LYS A 271 0.29 -1.28 14.82
CA LYS A 271 -0.01 -2.70 15.08
C LYS A 271 0.94 -3.64 14.32
N PHE A 272 1.39 -3.23 13.13
CA PHE A 272 2.24 -4.03 12.26
C PHE A 272 3.72 -3.64 12.36
N LEU A 273 4.01 -2.37 12.69
CA LEU A 273 5.39 -1.91 12.86
C LEU A 273 6.03 -2.31 14.21
N ALA A 274 5.27 -2.28 15.30
CA ALA A 274 5.82 -2.45 16.65
C ALA A 274 4.95 -3.33 17.55
N CYS A 275 4.15 -4.21 16.95
CA CYS A 275 3.31 -5.18 17.66
C CYS A 275 2.38 -4.56 18.71
N GLY A 276 1.99 -3.29 18.51
CA GLY A 276 1.12 -2.56 19.44
C GLY A 276 1.85 -1.94 20.65
N SER A 277 3.18 -1.82 20.62
CA SER A 277 3.92 -1.01 21.59
C SER A 277 3.44 0.46 21.53
N LYS A 278 3.30 1.09 22.70
CA LYS A 278 2.70 2.44 22.85
C LYS A 278 3.54 3.57 22.24
N THR A 279 4.80 3.32 21.91
CA THR A 279 5.69 4.33 21.31
C THR A 279 6.42 3.75 20.11
N VAL A 280 6.00 4.20 18.92
CA VAL A 280 6.71 4.01 17.65
C VAL A 280 7.17 5.38 17.21
N ASN A 281 8.47 5.52 16.93
CA ASN A 281 9.04 6.76 16.39
C ASN A 281 9.58 6.52 14.97
N ILE A 282 10.02 7.60 14.31
CA ILE A 282 10.56 7.54 12.94
C ILE A 282 11.73 6.55 12.84
N ALA A 283 12.58 6.45 13.87
CA ALA A 283 13.69 5.50 13.89
C ALA A 283 13.25 4.03 13.81
N THR A 284 12.09 3.69 14.40
CA THR A 284 11.50 2.35 14.31
C THR A 284 11.08 2.03 12.86
N VAL A 285 10.49 3.02 12.17
CA VAL A 285 10.09 2.89 10.76
C VAL A 285 11.31 2.78 9.87
N ALA A 286 12.30 3.66 10.06
CA ALA A 286 13.52 3.70 9.27
C ALA A 286 14.33 2.39 9.39
N GLY A 287 14.43 1.83 10.61
CA GLY A 287 15.06 0.53 10.83
C GLY A 287 14.36 -0.61 10.08
N LEU A 288 13.03 -0.60 10.06
CA LEU A 288 12.25 -1.61 9.33
C LEU A 288 12.38 -1.47 7.81
N GLN A 289 12.36 -0.24 7.30
CA GLN A 289 12.59 0.04 5.89
C GLN A 289 14.01 -0.37 5.48
N THR A 290 15.00 -0.11 6.32
CA THR A 290 16.40 -0.53 6.09
C THR A 290 16.50 -2.05 6.05
N LEU A 291 15.83 -2.77 6.96
CA LEU A 291 15.83 -4.22 6.97
C LEU A 291 15.16 -4.80 5.70
N CYS A 292 14.00 -4.26 5.32
CA CYS A 292 13.30 -4.67 4.09
C CYS A 292 14.15 -4.37 2.85
N CYS A 293 14.78 -3.19 2.79
CA CYS A 293 15.75 -2.85 1.75
C CYS A 293 16.94 -3.80 1.77
N PHE A 294 17.49 -4.18 2.93
CA PHE A 294 18.62 -5.11 3.02
C PHE A 294 18.30 -6.49 2.43
N TYR A 295 17.08 -6.99 2.66
CA TYR A 295 16.62 -8.24 2.05
C TYR A 295 16.49 -8.16 0.52
N ILE A 296 16.12 -7.00 -0.03
CA ILE A 296 15.80 -6.85 -1.47
C ILE A 296 16.98 -6.28 -2.28
N GLN A 297 17.80 -5.40 -1.70
CA GLN A 297 18.86 -4.60 -2.37
C GLN A 297 20.27 -5.20 -2.32
N ARG A 298 20.48 -6.45 -1.87
CA ARG A 298 21.76 -7.13 -2.20
C ARG A 298 21.78 -7.48 -3.70
N LEU A 299 22.02 -6.44 -4.50
CA LEU A 299 22.53 -6.42 -5.87
C LEU A 299 24.01 -6.81 -5.87
#